data_AF-A0A840MFR6-F1
#
_entry.id   AF-A0A840MFR6-F1
#
_cell.length_a   1.000
_cell.length_b   1.000
_cell.length_c   1.000
_cell.angle_alpha   90.00
_cell.angle_beta   90.00
_cell.angle_gamma   90.00
#
_symmetry.space_group_name_H-M   'P 1'
#
loop_
_entity.id
_entity.type
_entity.pdbx_description
1 polymer ?
#
loop_
_entity_poly.entity_id
_entity_poly.type
_entity_poly.pdbx_seq_one_letter_code
_entity_poly.pdbx_strand_id
1 'polypeptide(L)'
;MYAILDTLQTWPDESLLRLIDHLKWHGWVTDEDRLGLSSTMIEHWDAACTGYLRAVGYAGADLGRVGYFQPGWGAIYALYDSVQFDAMSAREHLILLGQRLAESL
;
A
#
# COMPACT_ATOMS: atom_id res chain seq x y z
N MET A 1 -19.87 -4.35 5.60
CA MET A 1 -18.50 -3.92 5.26
C MET A 1 -17.64 -4.32 6.44
N TYR A 2 -16.86 -5.41 6.32
CA TYR A 2 -15.90 -5.77 7.36
C TYR A 2 -14.89 -4.62 7.45
N ALA A 3 -14.50 -4.22 8.65
CA ALA A 3 -13.47 -3.20 8.78
C ALA A 3 -12.17 -3.80 8.22
N ILE A 4 -11.49 -3.10 7.32
CA ILE A 4 -10.20 -3.57 6.77
C ILE A 4 -9.17 -3.87 7.86
N LEU A 5 -9.31 -3.21 9.02
CA LEU A 5 -8.55 -3.49 10.23
C LEU A 5 -8.76 -4.92 10.72
N ASP A 6 -10.00 -5.42 10.74
CA ASP A 6 -10.30 -6.79 11.16
C ASP A 6 -9.58 -7.78 10.24
N THR A 7 -9.60 -7.52 8.93
CA THR A 7 -8.87 -8.35 7.96
C THR A 7 -7.37 -8.30 8.21
N LEU A 8 -6.80 -7.11 8.39
CA LEU A 8 -5.38 -6.93 8.66
C LEU A 8 -4.95 -7.63 9.96
N GLN A 9 -5.80 -7.65 10.99
CA GLN A 9 -5.55 -8.34 12.26
C GLN A 9 -5.58 -9.87 12.15
N THR A 10 -6.18 -10.41 11.09
CA THR A 10 -6.17 -11.86 10.83
C THR A 10 -4.96 -12.32 10.02
N TRP A 11 -4.12 -11.39 9.55
CA TRP A 11 -2.95 -11.75 8.77
C TRP A 11 -1.91 -12.49 9.62
N PRO A 12 -1.20 -13.48 9.04
CA PRO A 12 -0.05 -14.09 9.70
C PRO A 12 1.04 -13.05 9.99
N ASP A 13 1.71 -13.17 11.14
CA ASP A 13 2.79 -12.26 11.57
C ASP A 13 3.87 -12.10 10.48
N GLU A 14 4.24 -13.18 9.79
CA GLU A 14 5.21 -13.14 8.69
C GLU A 14 4.78 -12.23 7.53
N SER A 15 3.48 -12.16 7.24
CA SER A 15 2.94 -11.31 6.17
C SER A 15 2.95 -9.84 6.59
N LEU A 16 2.61 -9.57 7.86
CA LEU A 16 2.71 -8.24 8.45
C LEU A 16 4.16 -7.74 8.48
N LEU A 17 5.11 -8.59 8.91
CA LEU A 17 6.53 -8.23 8.93
C LEU A 17 7.06 -7.93 7.53
N ARG A 18 6.70 -8.73 6.52
CA ARG A 18 7.09 -8.47 5.12
C ARG A 18 6.53 -7.14 4.60
N LEU A 19 5.28 -6.82 4.93
CA LEU A 19 4.68 -5.52 4.60
C LEU A 19 5.43 -4.36 5.27
N ILE A 20 5.73 -4.49 6.57
CA ILE A 20 6.45 -3.47 7.35
C ILE A 20 7.86 -3.27 6.80
N ASP A 21 8.58 -4.35 6.51
CA ASP A 21 9.92 -4.27 5.93
C ASP A 21 9.88 -3.59 4.55
N HIS A 22 8.91 -3.94 3.71
CA HIS A 22 8.77 -3.31 2.39
C HIS A 22 8.51 -1.81 2.51
N LEU A 23 7.56 -1.41 3.38
CA LEU A 23 7.29 0.00 3.69
C LEU A 23 8.50 0.72 4.27
N LYS A 24 9.30 0.06 5.11
CA LYS A 24 10.52 0.64 5.69
C LYS A 24 11.60 0.89 4.64
N TRP A 25 11.78 -0.04 3.71
CA TRP A 25 12.83 0.03 2.69
C TRP A 25 12.48 0.95 1.53
N HIS A 26 11.22 0.96 1.11
CA HIS A 26 10.77 1.69 -0.08
C HIS A 26 9.96 2.94 0.25
N GLY A 27 9.39 3.02 1.45
CA GLY A 27 8.47 4.09 1.87
C GLY A 27 7.12 4.06 1.14
N TRP A 28 6.83 3.03 0.37
CA TRP A 28 5.52 2.75 -0.22
C TRP A 28 5.32 1.25 -0.41
N VAL A 29 4.09 0.86 -0.74
CA VAL A 29 3.70 -0.48 -1.17
C VAL A 29 2.46 -0.39 -2.04
N THR A 30 2.33 -1.27 -3.01
CA THR A 30 1.21 -1.34 -3.96
C THR A 30 0.47 -2.68 -3.85
N ASP A 31 -0.74 -2.72 -4.40
CA ASP A 31 -1.49 -3.98 -4.59
C ASP A 31 -0.84 -4.92 -5.62
N GLU A 32 0.16 -4.45 -6.36
CA GLU A 32 0.93 -5.24 -7.34
C GLU A 32 2.20 -5.88 -6.76
N ASP A 33 2.61 -5.52 -5.54
CA ASP A 33 3.84 -6.03 -4.89
C ASP A 33 3.71 -7.46 -4.35
N ARG A 34 2.53 -8.09 -4.52
CA ARG A 34 2.23 -9.48 -4.09
C ARG A 34 2.48 -9.73 -2.60
N LEU A 35 2.21 -8.73 -1.77
CA LEU A 35 2.30 -8.81 -0.30
C LEU A 35 0.96 -9.12 0.37
N GLY A 36 -0.07 -9.46 -0.42
CA GLY A 36 -1.41 -9.79 0.08
C GLY A 36 -2.35 -8.58 0.23
N LEU A 37 -1.85 -7.35 0.05
CA LEU A 37 -2.68 -6.15 0.01
C LEU A 37 -3.51 -6.15 -1.27
N SER A 38 -4.83 -6.03 -1.14
CA SER A 38 -5.72 -5.80 -2.27
C SER A 38 -5.99 -4.31 -2.48
N SER A 39 -6.41 -3.95 -3.69
CA SER A 39 -6.87 -2.60 -4.03
C SER A 39 -7.90 -2.07 -3.03
N THR A 40 -8.88 -2.89 -2.65
CA THR A 40 -9.94 -2.54 -1.68
C THR A 40 -9.36 -2.26 -0.29
N MET A 41 -8.36 -3.03 0.15
CA MET A 41 -7.72 -2.76 1.45
C MET A 41 -6.99 -1.42 1.44
N ILE A 42 -6.27 -1.11 0.37
CA ILE A 42 -5.54 0.17 0.25
C ILE A 42 -6.51 1.34 0.09
N GLU A 43 -7.56 1.20 -0.73
CA GLU A 43 -8.56 2.24 -0.97
C GLU A 43 -9.28 2.66 0.31
N HIS A 44 -9.56 1.71 1.19
CA HIS A 44 -10.22 1.97 2.46
C HIS A 44 -9.27 2.18 3.64
N TRP A 45 -7.95 2.22 3.40
CA TRP A 45 -6.95 2.39 4.45
C TRP A 45 -7.17 3.67 5.27
N ASP A 46 -7.10 3.53 6.59
CA ASP A 46 -7.33 4.61 7.54
C ASP A 46 -6.27 4.66 8.66
N ALA A 47 -6.45 5.61 9.58
CA ALA A 47 -5.54 5.82 10.70
C ALA A 47 -5.52 4.63 11.68
N ALA A 48 -6.60 3.85 11.78
CA ALA A 48 -6.66 2.70 12.68
C ALA A 48 -5.79 1.55 12.15
N CYS A 49 -5.79 1.31 10.83
CA CYS A 49 -4.89 0.36 10.19
C CYS A 49 -3.41 0.75 10.38
N THR A 50 -3.10 2.03 10.19
CA THR A 50 -1.74 2.55 10.44
C THR A 50 -1.33 2.41 11.91
N GLY A 51 -2.25 2.71 12.83
CA GLY A 51 -2.04 2.53 14.27
C GLY A 51 -1.78 1.07 14.65
N TYR A 52 -2.49 0.13 14.02
CA TYR A 52 -2.25 -1.29 14.22
C TYR A 52 -0.87 -1.72 13.69
N LEU A 53 -0.46 -1.30 12.47
CA LEU A 53 0.88 -1.59 11.96
C LEU A 53 1.97 -1.07 12.91
N ARG A 54 1.78 0.10 13.53
CA ARG A 54 2.71 0.63 14.53
C ARG A 54 2.78 -0.26 15.77
N ALA A 55 1.65 -0.75 16.25
CA ALA A 55 1.60 -1.65 17.40
C ALA A 55 2.36 -2.97 17.16
N VAL A 56 2.48 -3.40 15.90
CA VAL A 56 3.22 -4.62 15.52
C VAL A 56 4.63 -4.35 14.96
N GLY A 57 5.11 -3.10 14.97
CA GLY A 57 6.53 -2.79 14.72
C GLY A 57 6.82 -1.82 13.57
N TYR A 58 5.82 -1.26 12.88
CA TYR A 58 6.04 -0.19 11.91
C TYR A 58 6.46 1.11 12.61
N ALA A 59 7.63 1.64 12.25
CA ALA A 59 8.20 2.84 12.86
C ALA A 59 8.15 4.10 11.96
N GLY A 60 7.49 4.01 10.80
CA GLY A 60 7.36 5.14 9.87
C GLY A 60 6.23 6.12 10.23
N ALA A 61 6.03 7.11 9.36
CA ALA A 61 5.04 8.16 9.57
C ALA A 61 3.61 7.67 9.31
N ASP A 62 2.64 8.57 9.24
CA ASP A 62 1.28 8.17 8.85
C ASP A 62 1.29 7.70 7.40
N LEU A 63 0.52 6.64 7.10
CA LEU A 63 0.41 6.13 5.75
C LEU A 63 -0.70 6.87 5.01
N GLY A 64 -0.32 7.54 3.92
CA GLY A 64 -1.24 8.04 2.92
C GLY A 64 -1.63 6.94 1.93
N ARG A 65 -2.67 7.19 1.14
CA ARG A 65 -3.11 6.30 0.06
C ARG A 65 -3.34 7.09 -1.23
N VAL A 66 -3.06 6.45 -2.36
CA VAL A 66 -3.34 7.01 -3.69
C VAL A 66 -3.72 5.89 -4.66
N GLY A 67 -4.51 6.23 -5.67
CA GLY A 67 -4.92 5.31 -6.73
C GLY A 67 -4.73 5.93 -8.11
N TYR A 68 -4.46 5.08 -9.09
CA TYR A 68 -4.33 5.43 -10.50
C TYR A 68 -4.96 4.36 -11.38
N PHE A 69 -5.70 4.78 -12.40
CA PHE A 69 -6.27 3.86 -13.39
C PHE A 69 -5.37 3.82 -14.63
N GLN A 70 -4.78 2.67 -14.90
CA GLN A 70 -3.99 2.39 -16.10
C GLN A 70 -4.87 1.72 -17.16
N PRO A 71 -5.09 2.35 -18.32
CA PRO A 71 -5.81 1.72 -19.43
C PRO A 71 -5.21 0.37 -19.83
N GLY A 72 -6.05 -0.65 -19.99
CA GLY A 72 -5.64 -2.00 -20.36
C GLY A 72 -5.15 -2.87 -19.20
N TRP A 73 -4.92 -2.29 -18.01
CA TRP A 73 -4.49 -3.03 -16.81
C TRP A 73 -5.56 -2.99 -15.72
N GLY A 74 -6.04 -1.80 -15.36
CA GLY A 74 -6.99 -1.60 -14.27
C GLY A 74 -6.56 -0.52 -13.29
N ALA A 75 -7.20 -0.50 -12.12
CA ALA A 75 -6.83 0.41 -11.03
C ALA A 75 -5.70 -0.19 -10.20
N ILE A 76 -4.67 0.61 -9.95
CA ILE A 76 -3.53 0.30 -9.10
C ILE A 76 -3.57 1.25 -7.92
N TYR A 77 -3.26 0.77 -6.72
CA TYR A 77 -3.27 1.55 -5.50
C TYR A 77 -1.96 1.44 -4.75
N ALA A 78 -1.58 2.51 -4.06
CA ALA A 78 -0.41 2.56 -3.19
C ALA A 78 -0.76 3.08 -1.81
N LEU A 79 -0.14 2.47 -0.79
CA LEU A 79 0.11 3.10 0.50
C LEU A 79 1.51 3.71 0.49
N TYR A 80 1.68 4.89 1.06
CA TYR A 80 2.97 5.56 1.13
C TYR A 80 3.18 6.25 2.48
N ASP A 81 4.42 6.29 2.94
CA ASP A 81 4.84 7.05 4.11
C ASP A 81 4.74 8.55 3.78
N SER A 82 3.79 9.23 4.43
CA SER A 82 3.43 10.63 4.11
C SER A 82 4.50 11.66 4.47
N VAL A 83 5.55 11.28 5.20
CA VAL A 83 6.70 12.15 5.47
C VAL A 83 7.77 11.98 4.40
N GLN A 84 7.92 10.76 3.87
CA GLN A 84 8.89 10.48 2.81
C GLN A 84 8.38 10.90 1.42
N PHE A 85 7.07 10.77 1.19
CA PHE A 85 6.45 11.07 -0.09
C PHE A 85 5.18 11.89 0.08
N ASP A 86 4.95 12.80 -0.86
CA ASP A 86 3.64 13.42 -1.03
C ASP A 86 2.76 12.60 -1.98
N ALA A 87 1.47 12.95 -2.01
CA ALA A 87 0.49 12.27 -2.85
C ALA A 87 0.82 12.36 -4.36
N MET A 88 1.50 13.43 -4.78
CA MET A 88 1.87 13.64 -6.18
C MET A 88 2.98 12.69 -6.60
N SER A 89 4.04 12.60 -5.81
CA SER A 89 5.17 11.69 -6.01
C SER A 89 4.73 10.23 -5.99
N ALA A 90 3.85 9.87 -5.05
CA ALA A 90 3.26 8.53 -4.98
C ALA A 90 2.39 8.23 -6.22
N ARG A 91 1.65 9.22 -6.74
CA ARG A 91 0.86 9.07 -7.96
C ARG A 91 1.74 8.92 -9.20
N GLU A 92 2.81 9.71 -9.32
CA GLU A 92 3.78 9.59 -10.41
C GLU A 92 4.42 8.20 -10.42
N HIS A 93 4.73 7.64 -9.25
CA HIS A 93 5.20 6.28 -9.12
C HIS A 93 4.18 5.26 -9.69
N LEU A 94 2.90 5.39 -9.33
CA LEU A 94 1.84 4.51 -9.87
C LEU A 94 1.68 4.61 -11.39
N ILE A 95 1.84 5.80 -11.97
CA ILE A 95 1.78 5.99 -13.42
C ILE A 95 2.92 5.23 -14.11
N LEU A 96 4.15 5.40 -13.62
CA LEU A 96 5.32 4.70 -14.16
C LEU A 96 5.21 3.18 -13.99
N LEU A 97 4.68 2.72 -12.85
CA LEU A 97 4.41 1.30 -12.62
C LEU A 97 3.37 0.77 -13.63
N GLY A 98 2.25 1.47 -13.80
CA GLY A 98 1.21 1.09 -14.75
C GLY A 98 1.72 1.01 -16.20
N GLN A 99 2.57 1.95 -16.61
CA GLN A 99 3.22 1.90 -17.94
C GLN A 99 4.09 0.66 -18.10
N ARG A 100 4.94 0.35 -17.11
CA ARG A 100 5.82 -0.83 -17.14
C ARG A 100 5.03 -2.14 -17.15
N LEU A 101 3.93 -2.21 -16.43
CA LEU A 101 3.05 -3.39 -16.41
C LEU A 101 2.39 -3.60 -17.78
N ALA A 102 1.93 -2.52 -18.41
CA ALA A 102 1.34 -2.58 -19.76
C ALA A 102 2.35 -3.01 -20.84
N GLU A 103 3.64 -2.67 -20.67
CA GLU A 103 4.72 -3.09 -21.58
C GLU A 103 5.17 -4.54 -21.38
N SER A 104 4.78 -5.18 -20.27
CA SER A 104 5.17 -6.55 -19.93
C SER A 104 4.17 -7.62 -20.41
N LEU A 105 3.12 -7.21 -21.13
CA LEU A 105 2.09 -8.05 -21.75
C LEU A 105 2.37 -8.30 -23.23
#